data_AF-A0A8T2C6T5-F1
#
_entry.id   AF-A0A8T2C6T5-F1
#
_cell.length_a   1.000
_cell.length_b   1.000
_cell.length_c   1.000
_cell.angle_alpha   90.00
_cell.angle_beta   90.00
_cell.angle_gamma   90.00
#
_symmetry.space_group_name_H-M   'P 1'
#
loop_
_entity.id
_entity.type
_entity.pdbx_description
1 polymer ?
#
loop_
_entity_poly.entity_id
_entity_poly.type
_entity_poly.pdbx_seq_one_letter_code
_entity_poly.pdbx_strand_id
1 'polypeptide(L)'
;MVGRRVSPALTVEDAHSYLNTVKETFHDQPTKYVEFIKLLNGVREHRVDKDSVVARVEELMKGHHDLLLGFNVFLSPEAKKAARTKKKLDAAKDFMNNLKTRFQRLDTHVVGEFRGIMKMYKEGKMSVKKVREEVIDVLFYHEDLIEDFLRFFEKKPVASASLLLQL
;
A
#
# COMPACT_ATOMS: atom_id res chain seq x y z
N MET A 1 -4.31 -2.42 31.89
CA MET A 1 -3.90 -1.35 30.96
C MET A 1 -3.06 -1.93 29.84
N VAL A 2 -3.61 -1.89 28.62
CA VAL A 2 -2.97 -1.79 27.30
C VAL A 2 -1.61 -2.50 27.10
N GLY A 3 -1.67 -3.80 26.80
CA GLY A 3 -0.65 -4.46 25.99
C GLY A 3 -0.91 -4.18 24.51
N ARG A 4 -0.76 -2.92 24.08
CA ARG A 4 -0.77 -2.58 22.65
C ARG A 4 0.48 -3.20 22.07
N ARG A 5 0.36 -4.38 21.45
CA ARG A 5 1.30 -4.79 20.40
C ARG A 5 1.15 -3.77 19.28
N VAL A 6 1.82 -2.63 19.43
CA VAL A 6 2.18 -1.79 18.30
C VAL A 6 3.19 -2.63 17.55
N SER A 7 2.70 -3.43 16.59
CA SER A 7 3.51 -3.73 15.42
C SER A 7 4.00 -2.36 14.94
N PRO A 8 5.31 -2.07 14.96
CA PRO A 8 5.79 -0.81 14.45
C PRO A 8 5.48 -0.83 12.96
N ALA A 9 4.36 -0.20 12.60
CA ALA A 9 4.03 0.03 11.22
C ALA A 9 5.09 1.01 10.74
N LEU A 10 6.15 0.49 10.11
CA LEU A 10 7.25 1.29 9.60
C LEU A 10 6.67 2.43 8.76
N THR A 11 6.93 3.65 9.23
CA THR A 11 6.41 4.85 8.61
C THR A 11 7.38 5.34 7.54
N VAL A 12 6.94 6.35 6.76
CA VAL A 12 7.83 7.03 5.81
C VAL A 12 8.92 7.80 6.58
N GLU A 13 8.63 8.26 7.79
CA GLU A 13 9.56 8.96 8.67
C GLU A 13 10.66 8.02 9.18
N ASP A 14 10.30 6.80 9.59
CA ASP A 14 11.28 5.76 9.98
C ASP A 14 12.23 5.42 8.83
N ALA A 15 11.69 5.32 7.61
CA ALA A 15 12.50 5.07 6.41
C ALA A 15 13.45 6.24 6.10
N HIS A 16 12.98 7.48 6.27
CA HIS A 16 13.81 8.67 6.06
C HIS A 16 14.92 8.79 7.10
N SER A 17 14.60 8.54 8.38
CA SER A 17 15.58 8.51 9.46
C SER A 17 16.64 7.45 9.23
N TYR A 18 16.24 6.23 8.88
CA TYR A 18 17.17 5.14 8.55
C TYR A 18 18.11 5.50 7.38
N LEU A 19 17.60 6.08 6.29
CA LEU A 19 18.43 6.53 5.18
C LEU A 19 19.44 7.60 5.61
N ASN A 20 19.04 8.52 6.51
CA ASN A 20 19.95 9.51 7.05
C ASN A 20 21.05 8.87 7.90
N THR A 21 20.71 7.91 8.76
CA THR A 21 21.71 7.17 9.56
C THR A 21 22.71 6.43 8.68
N VAL A 22 22.26 5.78 7.60
CA VAL A 22 23.15 5.12 6.63
C VAL A 22 24.08 6.14 5.95
N LYS A 23 23.55 7.32 5.59
CA LYS A 23 24.32 8.40 4.97
C LYS A 23 25.41 8.95 5.91
N GLU A 24 25.07 9.18 7.18
CA GLU A 24 26.02 9.67 8.19
C GLU A 24 27.09 8.61 8.51
N THR A 25 26.70 7.35 8.62
CA THR A 25 27.64 6.25 8.89
C THR A 25 28.66 6.08 7.77
N PHE A 26 28.24 6.26 6.52
CA PHE A 26 29.12 6.17 5.35
C PHE A 26 29.54 7.56 4.80
N HIS A 27 29.55 8.62 5.63
CA HIS A 27 29.90 9.96 5.14
C HIS A 27 31.32 10.03 4.57
N ASP A 28 32.29 9.33 5.18
CA ASP A 28 33.67 9.17 4.68
C ASP A 28 33.76 8.25 3.44
N GLN A 29 32.74 7.46 3.16
CA GLN A 29 32.71 6.45 2.10
C GLN A 29 31.45 6.61 1.23
N PRO A 30 31.30 7.73 0.48
CA PRO A 30 30.09 8.04 -0.28
C PRO A 30 29.76 6.99 -1.35
N THR A 31 30.76 6.24 -1.82
CA THR A 31 30.59 5.11 -2.73
C THR A 31 29.70 4.01 -2.14
N LYS A 32 29.82 3.73 -0.83
CA LYS A 32 28.97 2.75 -0.14
C LYS A 32 27.52 3.19 -0.06
N TYR A 33 27.28 4.47 0.24
CA TYR A 33 25.93 5.03 0.23
C TYR A 33 25.30 4.93 -1.17
N VAL A 34 26.04 5.30 -2.22
CA VAL A 34 25.55 5.20 -3.61
C VAL A 34 25.23 3.76 -3.99
N GLU A 35 26.07 2.79 -3.60
CA GLU A 35 25.83 1.37 -3.85
C GLU A 35 24.58 0.86 -3.10
N PHE A 36 24.39 1.29 -1.86
CA PHE A 36 23.19 0.97 -1.08
C PHE A 36 21.91 1.46 -1.77
N ILE A 37 21.90 2.70 -2.28
CA ILE A 37 20.76 3.24 -3.02
C ILE A 37 20.51 2.46 -4.33
N LYS A 38 21.56 2.04 -5.04
CA LYS A 38 21.43 1.19 -6.24
C LYS A 38 20.76 -0.15 -5.91
N LEU A 39 21.14 -0.78 -4.79
CA LEU A 39 20.53 -2.03 -4.32
C LEU A 39 19.04 -1.84 -3.99
N LEU A 40 18.69 -0.76 -3.27
CA LEU A 40 17.29 -0.43 -2.97
C LEU A 40 16.44 -0.21 -4.24
N ASN A 41 16.99 0.48 -5.24
CA ASN A 41 16.30 0.72 -6.50
C ASN A 41 16.12 -0.59 -7.29
N GLY A 42 17.13 -1.46 -7.30
CA GLY A 42 17.03 -2.80 -7.90
C GLY A 42 15.87 -3.64 -7.33
N VAL A 43 15.62 -3.54 -6.02
CA VAL A 43 14.46 -4.19 -5.38
C VAL A 43 13.13 -3.53 -5.80
N ARG A 44 13.08 -2.20 -5.86
CA ARG A 44 11.87 -1.46 -6.25
C ARG A 44 11.45 -1.78 -7.68
N GLU A 45 12.41 -1.89 -8.59
CA GLU A 45 12.18 -2.17 -10.01
C GLU A 45 11.97 -3.66 -10.30
N HIS A 46 11.98 -4.53 -9.28
CA HIS A 46 11.94 -6.00 -9.46
C HIS A 46 13.08 -6.54 -10.36
N ARG A 47 14.19 -5.80 -10.49
CA ARG A 47 15.33 -6.16 -11.35
C ARG A 47 16.31 -7.12 -10.69
N VAL A 48 16.28 -7.22 -9.36
CA VAL A 48 17.21 -8.04 -8.58
C VAL A 48 16.44 -8.86 -7.55
N ASP A 49 16.81 -10.15 -7.43
CA ASP A 49 16.26 -11.05 -6.42
C ASP A 49 16.58 -10.59 -5.00
N LYS A 50 15.59 -10.71 -4.12
CA LYS A 50 15.69 -10.24 -2.72
C LYS A 50 16.84 -10.87 -1.96
N ASP A 51 17.05 -12.18 -2.13
CA ASP A 51 18.13 -12.91 -1.46
C ASP A 51 19.52 -12.42 -1.90
N SER A 52 19.66 -12.07 -3.19
CA SER A 52 20.90 -11.47 -3.71
C SER A 52 21.14 -10.06 -3.18
N VAL A 53 20.07 -9.27 -3.01
CA VAL A 53 20.19 -7.93 -2.40
C VAL A 53 20.53 -8.00 -0.92
N VAL A 54 19.94 -8.93 -0.17
CA VAL A 54 20.26 -9.10 1.26
C VAL A 54 21.74 -9.42 1.44
N ALA A 55 22.28 -10.41 0.71
CA ALA A 55 23.69 -10.76 0.80
C ALA A 55 24.63 -9.60 0.45
N ARG A 56 24.28 -8.79 -0.56
CA ARG A 56 25.07 -7.59 -0.92
C ARG A 56 24.97 -6.48 0.13
N VAL A 57 23.82 -6.29 0.75
CA VAL A 57 23.67 -5.32 1.84
C VAL A 57 24.43 -5.77 3.10
N GLU A 58 24.45 -7.08 3.39
CA GLU A 58 25.25 -7.69 4.45
C GLU A 58 26.75 -7.45 4.27
N GLU A 59 27.25 -7.60 3.05
CA GLU A 59 28.66 -7.30 2.73
C GLU A 59 28.96 -5.79 2.80
N LEU A 60 28.07 -4.97 2.24
CA LEU A 60 28.23 -3.51 2.20
C LEU A 60 28.26 -2.86 3.59
N MET A 61 27.45 -3.41 4.51
CA MET A 61 27.33 -2.94 5.89
C MET A 61 28.11 -3.80 6.88
N LYS A 62 29.09 -4.58 6.42
CA LYS A 62 29.93 -5.41 7.28
C LYS A 62 30.62 -4.54 8.34
N GLY A 63 30.41 -4.88 9.61
CA GLY A 63 30.88 -4.10 10.77
C GLY A 63 29.85 -3.11 11.35
N HIS A 64 28.69 -2.94 10.70
CA HIS A 64 27.60 -2.06 11.16
C HIS A 64 26.31 -2.86 11.39
N HIS A 65 26.29 -3.59 12.51
CA HIS A 65 25.19 -4.51 12.82
C HIS A 65 23.84 -3.79 13.00
N ASP A 66 23.84 -2.57 13.55
CA ASP A 66 22.65 -1.74 13.75
C ASP A 66 21.95 -1.38 12.42
N LEU A 67 22.72 -1.10 11.36
CA LEU A 67 22.16 -0.79 10.04
C LEU A 67 21.51 -2.02 9.41
N LEU A 68 22.15 -3.19 9.54
CA LEU A 68 21.60 -4.46 9.04
C LEU A 68 20.31 -4.85 9.75
N LEU A 69 20.24 -4.68 11.06
CA LEU A 69 19.01 -4.90 11.82
C LEU A 69 17.89 -3.98 11.32
N GLY A 70 18.17 -2.68 11.14
CA GLY A 70 17.23 -1.74 10.56
C GLY A 70 16.71 -2.19 9.19
N PHE A 71 17.62 -2.59 8.28
CA PHE A 71 17.26 -3.09 6.95
C PHE A 71 16.32 -4.30 6.99
N ASN A 72 16.62 -5.30 7.84
CA ASN A 72 15.82 -6.51 7.98
C ASN A 72 14.40 -6.22 8.51
N VAL A 73 14.26 -5.22 9.37
CA VAL A 73 12.94 -4.75 9.85
C VAL A 73 12.10 -4.23 8.67
N PHE A 74 12.68 -3.45 7.75
CA PHE A 74 12.00 -2.98 6.52
C PHE A 74 11.66 -4.11 5.52
N LEU A 75 12.37 -5.23 5.57
CA LEU A 75 12.09 -6.41 4.74
C LEU A 75 11.10 -7.39 5.38
N SER A 76 10.73 -7.19 6.64
CA SER A 76 9.81 -8.09 7.36
C SER A 76 8.47 -8.27 6.62
N PRO A 77 7.84 -9.45 6.73
CA PRO A 77 6.52 -9.68 6.14
C PRO A 77 5.45 -8.73 6.71
N GLU A 78 5.61 -8.29 7.96
CA GLU A 78 4.74 -7.31 8.62
C GLU A 78 4.85 -5.92 8.00
N ALA A 79 6.07 -5.41 7.78
CA ALA A 79 6.30 -4.16 7.07
C ALA A 79 5.71 -4.18 5.65
N LYS A 80 5.91 -5.28 4.92
CA LYS A 80 5.34 -5.48 3.57
C LYS A 80 3.80 -5.48 3.59
N LYS A 81 3.19 -6.10 4.60
CA LYS A 81 1.73 -6.08 4.78
C LYS A 81 1.24 -4.68 5.11
N ALA A 82 1.90 -3.97 6.02
CA ALA A 82 1.56 -2.59 6.39
C ALA A 82 1.63 -1.64 5.19
N ALA A 83 2.71 -1.68 4.40
CA ALA A 83 2.87 -0.87 3.20
C ALA A 83 1.80 -1.18 2.13
N ARG A 84 1.48 -2.46 1.92
CA ARG A 84 0.41 -2.88 1.00
C ARG A 84 -0.97 -2.41 1.47
N THR A 85 -1.25 -2.49 2.77
CA THR A 85 -2.49 -2.00 3.37
C THR A 85 -2.60 -0.49 3.25
N LYS A 86 -1.51 0.26 3.51
CA LYS A 86 -1.46 1.71 3.35
C LYS A 86 -1.75 2.14 1.91
N LYS A 87 -1.03 1.57 0.92
CA LYS A 87 -1.26 1.83 -0.51
C LYS A 87 -2.70 1.53 -0.92
N LYS A 88 -3.31 0.49 -0.35
CA LYS A 88 -4.70 0.13 -0.60
C LYS A 88 -5.67 1.15 0.01
N LEU A 89 -5.41 1.62 1.22
CA LEU A 89 -6.19 2.67 1.87
C LEU A 89 -6.14 3.98 1.08
N ASP A 90 -4.95 4.38 0.61
CA ASP A 90 -4.78 5.59 -0.19
C ASP A 90 -5.55 5.50 -1.52
N ALA A 91 -5.49 4.35 -2.22
CA ALA A 91 -6.28 4.13 -3.43
C ALA A 91 -7.79 4.15 -3.16
N ALA A 92 -8.25 3.58 -2.04
CA ALA A 92 -9.66 3.61 -1.66
C ALA A 92 -10.14 5.04 -1.34
N LYS A 93 -9.28 5.84 -0.69
CA LYS A 93 -9.54 7.25 -0.39
C LYS A 93 -9.65 8.07 -1.67
N ASP A 94 -8.71 7.89 -2.59
CA ASP A 94 -8.70 8.59 -3.87
C ASP A 94 -9.97 8.29 -4.67
N PHE A 95 -10.30 7.01 -4.85
CA PHE A 95 -11.54 6.59 -5.51
C PHE A 95 -12.78 7.19 -4.85
N MET A 96 -12.89 7.11 -3.52
CA MET A 96 -14.06 7.62 -2.79
C MET A 96 -14.16 9.14 -2.86
N ASN A 97 -13.04 9.85 -2.86
CA ASN A 97 -13.01 11.29 -3.02
C ASN A 97 -13.43 11.68 -4.44
N ASN A 98 -12.90 11.02 -5.47
CA ASN A 98 -13.28 11.26 -6.85
C ASN A 98 -14.77 10.99 -7.07
N LEU A 99 -15.28 9.87 -6.54
CA LEU A 99 -16.70 9.53 -6.56
C LEU A 99 -17.55 10.62 -5.89
N LYS A 100 -17.23 11.01 -4.65
CA LYS A 100 -17.97 12.03 -3.91
C LYS A 100 -17.92 13.40 -4.59
N THR A 101 -16.77 13.82 -5.12
CA THR A 101 -16.61 15.10 -5.80
C THR A 101 -17.38 15.14 -7.12
N ARG A 102 -17.35 14.08 -7.93
CA ARG A 102 -18.08 14.03 -9.21
C ARG A 102 -19.59 14.07 -9.03
N PHE A 103 -20.09 13.35 -8.04
CA PHE A 103 -21.53 13.26 -7.75
C PHE A 103 -21.99 14.24 -6.67
N GLN A 104 -21.16 15.21 -6.29
CA GLN A 104 -21.44 16.17 -5.21
C GLN A 104 -22.70 17.03 -5.46
N ARG A 105 -23.02 17.30 -6.73
CA ARG A 105 -24.07 18.26 -7.13
C ARG A 105 -25.28 17.64 -7.84
N LEU A 106 -25.10 16.52 -8.53
CA LEU A 106 -26.09 15.98 -9.46
C LEU A 106 -26.80 14.73 -8.91
N ASP A 107 -26.09 13.82 -8.24
CA ASP A 107 -26.68 12.52 -7.86
C ASP A 107 -26.06 11.93 -6.59
N THR A 108 -26.52 12.39 -5.43
CA THR A 108 -26.19 11.75 -4.15
C THR A 108 -26.67 10.29 -4.10
N HIS A 109 -27.65 9.95 -4.93
CA HIS A 109 -28.18 8.60 -5.08
C HIS A 109 -27.10 7.60 -5.56
N VAL A 110 -26.24 7.98 -6.51
CA VAL A 110 -25.18 7.09 -7.04
C VAL A 110 -24.20 6.64 -5.95
N VAL A 111 -23.78 7.57 -5.08
CA VAL A 111 -22.91 7.25 -3.93
C VAL A 111 -23.65 6.34 -2.93
N GLY A 112 -24.94 6.56 -2.74
CA GLY A 112 -25.82 5.74 -1.90
C GLY A 112 -25.95 4.30 -2.42
N GLU A 113 -26.28 4.13 -3.70
CA GLU A 113 -26.41 2.84 -4.39
C GLU A 113 -25.09 2.07 -4.36
N PHE A 114 -23.98 2.72 -4.70
CA PHE A 114 -22.65 2.13 -4.62
C PHE A 114 -22.35 1.62 -3.21
N ARG A 115 -22.63 2.43 -2.18
CA ARG A 115 -22.45 2.03 -0.78
C ARG A 115 -23.38 0.88 -0.39
N GLY A 116 -24.59 0.86 -0.92
CA GLY A 116 -25.56 -0.23 -0.80
C GLY A 116 -25.01 -1.56 -1.34
N ILE A 117 -24.47 -1.54 -2.56
CA ILE A 117 -23.84 -2.71 -3.19
C ILE A 117 -22.67 -3.22 -2.33
N MET A 118 -21.78 -2.32 -1.87
CA MET A 118 -20.66 -2.70 -1.00
C MET A 118 -21.13 -3.32 0.32
N LYS A 119 -22.22 -2.81 0.90
CA LYS A 119 -22.82 -3.34 2.13
C LYS A 119 -23.41 -4.73 1.91
N MET A 120 -24.21 -4.91 0.86
CA MET A 120 -24.80 -6.21 0.53
C MET A 120 -23.72 -7.28 0.27
N TYR A 121 -22.63 -6.90 -0.39
CA TYR A 121 -21.48 -7.80 -0.57
C TYR A 121 -20.80 -8.16 0.77
N LYS A 122 -20.57 -7.19 1.66
CA LYS A 122 -20.00 -7.44 3.00
C LYS A 122 -20.88 -8.36 3.84
N GLU A 123 -22.20 -8.26 3.69
CA GLU A 123 -23.18 -9.12 4.34
C GLU A 123 -23.30 -10.51 3.71
N GLY A 124 -22.52 -10.82 2.65
CA GLY A 124 -22.56 -12.10 1.96
C GLY A 124 -23.78 -12.30 1.06
N LYS A 125 -24.56 -11.24 0.81
CA LYS A 125 -25.81 -11.30 0.02
C LYS A 125 -25.57 -11.22 -1.49
N MET A 126 -24.34 -10.90 -1.91
CA MET A 126 -23.97 -10.74 -3.31
C MET A 126 -22.62 -11.39 -3.59
N SER A 127 -22.45 -11.92 -4.81
CA SER A 127 -21.17 -12.46 -5.29
C SER A 127 -20.29 -11.36 -5.85
N VAL A 128 -18.98 -11.61 -5.94
CA VAL A 128 -18.02 -10.68 -6.57
C VAL A 128 -18.42 -10.35 -8.00
N LYS A 129 -18.93 -11.34 -8.76
CA LYS A 129 -19.42 -11.13 -10.13
C LYS A 129 -20.56 -10.13 -10.15
N LYS A 130 -21.57 -10.33 -9.30
CA LYS A 130 -22.74 -9.45 -9.21
C LYS A 130 -22.36 -8.04 -8.79
N VAL A 131 -21.44 -7.87 -7.85
CA VAL A 131 -20.94 -6.54 -7.45
C VAL A 131 -20.34 -5.79 -8.64
N ARG A 132 -19.55 -6.45 -9.49
CA ARG A 132 -18.95 -5.79 -10.66
C ARG A 132 -20.02 -5.35 -11.65
N GLU A 133 -20.98 -6.21 -11.96
CA GLU A 133 -22.08 -5.89 -12.87
C GLU A 133 -22.86 -4.67 -12.39
N GLU A 134 -23.22 -4.63 -11.09
CA GLU A 134 -24.00 -3.54 -10.51
C GLU A 134 -23.19 -2.25 -10.40
N VAL A 135 -21.89 -2.32 -10.09
CA VAL A 135 -21.04 -1.12 -10.05
C VAL A 135 -20.80 -0.56 -11.45
N ILE A 136 -20.70 -1.42 -12.48
CA ILE A 136 -20.60 -0.98 -13.87
C ILE A 136 -21.89 -0.27 -14.29
N ASP A 137 -23.06 -0.78 -13.89
CA ASP A 137 -24.36 -0.15 -14.18
C ASP A 137 -24.50 1.21 -13.49
N VAL A 138 -24.19 1.28 -12.19
CA VAL A 138 -24.25 2.52 -11.40
C VAL A 138 -23.26 3.58 -11.91
N LEU A 139 -22.12 3.18 -12.46
CA LEU A 139 -21.06 4.06 -12.94
C LEU A 139 -20.96 4.08 -14.47
N PHE A 140 -22.01 3.70 -15.20
CA PHE A 140 -21.97 3.44 -16.64
C PHE A 140 -21.34 4.56 -17.49
N TYR A 141 -21.54 5.83 -17.11
CA TYR A 141 -20.96 7.00 -17.81
C TYR A 141 -19.57 7.43 -17.32
N HIS A 142 -18.93 6.64 -16.46
CA HIS A 142 -17.68 6.96 -15.78
C HIS A 142 -16.68 5.80 -15.87
N GLU A 143 -16.18 5.55 -17.08
CA GLU A 143 -15.22 4.48 -17.37
C GLU A 143 -13.98 4.53 -16.46
N ASP A 144 -13.45 5.72 -16.16
CA ASP A 144 -12.30 5.88 -15.27
C ASP A 144 -12.58 5.39 -13.84
N LEU A 145 -13.78 5.64 -13.32
CA LEU A 145 -14.19 5.13 -12.00
C LEU A 145 -14.40 3.62 -12.02
N ILE A 146 -14.94 3.08 -13.11
CA ILE A 146 -15.10 1.63 -13.30
C ILE A 146 -13.73 0.96 -13.31
N GLU A 147 -12.78 1.46 -14.09
CA GLU A 147 -11.43 0.90 -14.17
C GLU A 147 -10.71 0.94 -12.82
N ASP A 148 -10.76 2.08 -12.13
CA ASP A 148 -10.16 2.23 -10.79
C ASP A 148 -10.79 1.27 -9.79
N PHE A 149 -12.12 1.13 -9.81
CA PHE A 149 -12.84 0.19 -8.97
C PHE A 149 -12.41 -1.26 -9.26
N LEU A 150 -12.41 -1.69 -10.52
CA LEU A 150 -12.05 -3.06 -10.92
C LEU A 150 -10.62 -3.41 -10.51
N ARG A 151 -9.68 -2.50 -10.80
CA ARG A 151 -8.26 -2.64 -10.43
C ARG A 151 -8.06 -2.80 -8.92
N PHE A 152 -8.84 -2.06 -8.14
CA PHE A 152 -8.81 -2.10 -6.68
C PHE A 152 -9.53 -3.33 -6.09
N PHE A 153 -10.63 -3.75 -6.70
CA PHE A 153 -11.54 -4.76 -6.17
C PHE A 153 -11.06 -6.20 -6.45
N GLU A 154 -10.44 -6.45 -7.60
CA GLU A 154 -10.06 -7.79 -8.08
C GLU A 154 -9.16 -8.57 -7.11
N LYS A 155 -8.18 -7.91 -6.49
CA LYS A 155 -7.15 -8.61 -5.69
C LYS A 155 -7.67 -9.18 -4.37
N LYS A 156 -8.52 -8.42 -3.67
CA LYS A 156 -9.03 -8.77 -2.32
C LYS A 156 -10.38 -8.07 -2.08
N PRO A 157 -11.47 -8.59 -2.65
CA PRO A 157 -12.76 -7.89 -2.72
C PRO A 157 -13.38 -7.64 -1.34
N VAL A 158 -13.32 -8.60 -0.41
CA VAL A 158 -13.84 -8.43 0.97
C VAL A 158 -13.14 -7.29 1.73
N ALA A 159 -11.81 -7.22 1.63
CA ALA A 159 -11.04 -6.16 2.25
C ALA A 159 -11.26 -4.81 1.55
N SER A 160 -11.45 -4.82 0.22
CA SER A 160 -11.77 -3.64 -0.59
C SER A 160 -13.11 -3.04 -0.17
N ALA A 161 -14.17 -3.84 -0.12
CA ALA A 161 -15.51 -3.39 0.30
C ALA A 161 -15.52 -2.85 1.73
N SER A 162 -14.80 -3.52 2.65
CA SER A 162 -14.71 -3.06 4.03
C SER A 162 -14.05 -1.68 4.16
N LEU A 163 -12.99 -1.42 3.39
CA LEU A 163 -12.33 -0.10 3.36
C LEU A 163 -13.22 0.97 2.73
N LEU A 164 -13.89 0.67 1.62
CA LEU A 164 -14.79 1.62 0.95
C LEU A 164 -15.96 2.04 1.84
N LEU A 165 -16.47 1.15 2.69
CA LEU A 165 -17.55 1.47 3.64
C LEU A 165 -17.12 2.34 4.83
N GLN A 166 -15.81 2.38 5.12
CA GLN A 166 -15.21 3.15 6.21
C GLN A 166 -14.86 4.60 5.82
N LEU A 167 -14.89 4.92 4.53
CA LEU A 167 -14.53 6.22 3.95
C LEU A 167 -15.77 7.04 3.61
#